data_AF-A0A967N9G8-F1
#
_entry.id   AF-A0A967N9G8-F1
#
_cell.length_a   1.000
_cell.length_b   1.000
_cell.length_c   1.000
_cell.angle_alpha   90.00
_cell.angle_beta   90.00
_cell.angle_gamma   90.00
#
_symmetry.space_group_name_H-M   'P 1'
#
loop_
_entity.id
_entity.type
_entity.pdbx_description
1 polymer ?
#
loop_
_entity_poly.entity_id
_entity_poly.type
_entity_poly.pdbx_seq_one_letter_code
_entity_poly.pdbx_strand_id
1 'polypeptide(L)'
;MQATATEVLSGGVRALEEGEYEEASESLWRLASWCESGSYGRRALLVLAATTLDPRNPGSEPDEAARLAARYLQLPRVLPEERIVAESLYLMALARGGSAVGKGAAGGGDDDEREPALRFSDCDAPGAGATVAGAEPLPELPITPAPVLIRQARGERNALRARVGELEGEIDDLQAELDRIRSILRQGVPDTVPPDTLPPDTLDLPLR
;
A
#
# COMPACT_ATOMS: atom_id res chain seq x y z
N MET A 1 -16.76 -28.06 24.09
CA MET A 1 -17.60 -27.29 23.15
C MET A 1 -16.69 -26.77 22.06
N GLN A 2 -17.02 -26.95 20.79
CA GLN A 2 -16.24 -26.38 19.68
C GLN A 2 -16.67 -24.93 19.49
N ALA A 3 -15.71 -24.02 19.27
CA ALA A 3 -15.99 -22.62 18.96
C ALA A 3 -16.69 -22.50 17.60
N THR A 4 -17.61 -21.55 17.48
CA THR A 4 -18.30 -21.27 16.21
C THR A 4 -17.40 -20.55 15.22
N ALA A 5 -17.69 -20.65 13.92
CA ALA A 5 -16.93 -19.96 12.87
C ALA A 5 -16.83 -18.43 13.11
N THR A 6 -17.91 -17.81 13.60
CA THR A 6 -17.96 -16.39 13.97
C THR A 6 -17.00 -16.08 15.12
N GLU A 7 -16.98 -16.91 16.17
CA GLU A 7 -16.09 -16.72 17.34
C GLU A 7 -14.62 -16.86 16.95
N VAL A 8 -14.30 -17.80 16.06
CA VAL A 8 -12.92 -17.97 15.57
C VAL A 8 -12.50 -16.77 14.72
N LEU A 9 -13.37 -16.28 13.83
CA LEU A 9 -13.08 -15.11 13.00
C LEU A 9 -12.89 -13.86 13.86
N SER A 10 -13.80 -13.58 14.79
CA SER A 10 -13.70 -12.41 15.66
C SER A 10 -12.51 -12.48 16.61
N GLY A 11 -12.17 -13.67 17.10
CA GLY A 11 -10.94 -13.92 17.86
C GLY A 11 -9.69 -13.58 17.06
N GLY A 12 -9.57 -14.09 15.84
CA GLY A 12 -8.44 -13.80 14.95
C GLY A 12 -8.32 -12.32 14.59
N VAL A 13 -9.44 -11.64 14.31
CA VAL A 13 -9.42 -10.18 14.02
C VAL A 13 -8.98 -9.37 15.24
N ARG A 14 -9.44 -9.73 16.44
CA ARG A 14 -9.02 -9.05 17.68
C ARG A 14 -7.53 -9.23 17.96
N ALA A 15 -6.99 -10.43 17.73
CA ALA A 15 -5.55 -10.67 17.86
C ALA A 15 -4.73 -9.76 16.90
N LEU A 16 -5.23 -9.49 15.69
CA LEU A 16 -4.59 -8.51 14.78
C LEU A 16 -4.62 -7.08 15.32
N GLU A 17 -5.71 -6.66 15.97
CA GLU A 17 -5.81 -5.34 16.59
C GLU A 17 -4.81 -5.17 17.74
N GLU A 18 -4.49 -6.28 18.43
CA GLU A 18 -3.51 -6.35 19.53
C GLU A 18 -2.06 -6.53 19.01
N GLY A 19 -1.86 -6.72 17.70
CA GLY A 19 -0.56 -6.92 17.08
C GLY A 19 -0.02 -8.37 17.16
N GLU A 20 -0.87 -9.31 17.55
CA GLU A 20 -0.56 -10.74 17.71
C GLU A 20 -0.77 -11.49 16.38
N TYR A 21 0.09 -11.20 15.40
CA TYR A 21 -0.04 -11.72 14.03
C TYR A 21 0.03 -13.25 13.93
N GLU A 22 0.85 -13.90 14.76
CA GLU A 22 1.00 -15.37 14.76
C GLU A 22 -0.30 -16.05 15.23
N GLU A 23 -0.84 -15.64 16.38
CA GLU A 23 -2.10 -16.16 16.92
C GLU A 23 -3.29 -15.90 15.98
N ALA A 24 -3.34 -14.70 15.39
CA ALA A 24 -4.32 -14.37 14.37
C ALA A 24 -4.22 -15.30 13.16
N SER A 25 -3.00 -15.51 12.65
CA SER A 25 -2.76 -16.35 11.48
C SER A 25 -3.16 -17.80 11.73
N GLU A 26 -2.80 -18.37 12.88
CA GLU A 26 -3.22 -19.73 13.26
C GLU A 26 -4.74 -19.87 13.31
N SER A 27 -5.43 -18.91 13.93
CA SER A 27 -6.88 -18.91 14.07
C SER A 27 -7.60 -18.79 12.73
N LEU A 28 -7.12 -17.89 11.86
CA LEU A 28 -7.68 -17.67 10.54
C LEU A 28 -7.38 -18.83 9.59
N TRP A 29 -6.18 -19.43 9.65
CA TRP A 29 -5.84 -20.63 8.87
C TRP A 29 -6.72 -21.81 9.25
N ARG A 30 -6.96 -22.00 10.56
CA ARG A 30 -7.89 -23.00 11.06
C ARG A 30 -9.28 -22.79 10.47
N LEU A 31 -9.79 -21.56 10.52
CA LEU A 31 -11.10 -21.22 9.96
C LEU A 31 -11.18 -21.42 8.43
N ALA A 32 -10.16 -20.96 7.70
CA ALA A 32 -10.05 -21.13 6.25
C ALA A 32 -10.01 -22.62 5.88
N SER A 33 -9.28 -23.44 6.64
CA SER A 33 -9.17 -24.89 6.39
C SER A 33 -10.48 -25.65 6.61
N TRP A 34 -11.32 -25.18 7.52
CA TRP A 34 -12.59 -25.83 7.84
C TRP A 34 -13.72 -25.42 6.89
N CYS A 35 -13.71 -24.18 6.42
CA CYS A 35 -14.87 -23.50 5.83
C CYS A 35 -14.50 -22.72 4.55
N GLU A 36 -13.57 -23.22 3.75
CA GLU A 36 -12.90 -22.41 2.71
C GLU A 36 -13.86 -21.73 1.71
N SER A 37 -14.86 -22.47 1.24
CA SER A 37 -15.92 -22.02 0.34
C SER A 37 -17.11 -21.39 1.06
N GLY A 38 -17.16 -21.45 2.38
CA GLY A 38 -18.13 -20.74 3.19
C GLY A 38 -17.78 -19.27 3.35
N SER A 39 -18.77 -18.46 3.75
CA SER A 39 -18.60 -17.02 3.90
C SER A 39 -17.50 -16.65 4.89
N TYR A 40 -17.35 -17.42 5.96
CA TYR A 40 -16.33 -17.21 7.00
C TYR A 40 -14.93 -17.60 6.56
N GLY A 41 -14.74 -18.75 5.88
CA GLY A 41 -13.42 -19.13 5.39
C GLY A 41 -12.94 -18.24 4.24
N ARG A 42 -13.85 -17.80 3.36
CA ARG A 42 -13.57 -16.76 2.36
C ARG A 42 -13.04 -15.47 3.00
N ARG A 43 -13.73 -14.95 4.02
CA ARG A 43 -13.25 -13.77 4.75
C ARG A 43 -11.91 -14.03 5.43
N ALA A 44 -11.73 -15.20 6.05
CA ALA A 44 -10.46 -15.57 6.68
C ALA A 44 -9.29 -15.58 5.68
N LEU A 45 -9.49 -16.11 4.46
CA LEU A 45 -8.48 -16.09 3.40
C LEU A 45 -8.11 -14.66 2.97
N LEU A 46 -9.10 -13.77 2.79
CA LEU A 46 -8.83 -12.37 2.46
C LEU A 46 -8.07 -11.65 3.57
N VAL A 47 -8.45 -11.90 4.83
CA VAL A 47 -7.76 -11.32 5.98
C VAL A 47 -6.32 -11.86 6.06
N LEU A 48 -6.11 -13.16 5.91
CA LEU A 48 -4.77 -13.77 5.86
C LEU A 48 -3.91 -13.13 4.76
N ALA A 49 -4.43 -13.04 3.54
CA ALA A 49 -3.71 -12.42 2.42
C ALA A 49 -3.32 -10.96 2.73
N ALA A 50 -4.23 -10.19 3.34
CA ALA A 50 -3.97 -8.81 3.74
C ALA A 50 -2.93 -8.72 4.87
N THR A 51 -3.01 -9.57 5.89
CA THR A 51 -2.09 -9.56 7.04
C THR A 51 -0.69 -10.01 6.68
N THR A 52 -0.56 -10.93 5.73
CA THR A 52 0.74 -11.36 5.20
C THR A 52 1.42 -10.22 4.40
N LEU A 53 0.66 -9.26 3.87
CA LEU A 53 1.17 -8.03 3.26
C LEU A 53 1.34 -6.86 4.23
N ASP A 54 0.96 -6.99 5.50
CA ASP A 54 1.10 -5.88 6.44
C ASP A 54 2.59 -5.66 6.77
N PRO A 55 3.17 -4.48 6.50
CA PRO A 55 4.56 -4.19 6.86
C PRO A 55 4.83 -4.21 8.38
N ARG A 56 3.79 -4.18 9.21
CA ARG A 56 3.88 -4.32 10.67
C ARG A 56 3.96 -5.79 11.11
N ASN A 57 3.60 -6.74 10.24
CA ASN A 57 3.70 -8.16 10.52
C ASN A 57 5.17 -8.62 10.34
N PRO A 58 5.86 -9.11 11.39
CA PRO A 58 7.22 -9.60 11.26
C PRO A 58 7.33 -10.85 10.38
N GLY A 59 6.24 -11.61 10.21
CA GLY A 59 6.12 -12.73 9.29
C GLY A 59 5.59 -12.33 7.91
N SER A 60 5.81 -11.10 7.45
CA SER A 60 5.33 -10.67 6.13
C SER A 60 5.98 -11.48 5.00
N GLU A 61 5.17 -12.20 4.23
CA GLU A 61 5.61 -13.04 3.12
C GLU A 61 4.81 -12.78 1.83
N PRO A 62 5.28 -11.88 0.94
CA PRO A 62 4.57 -11.56 -0.29
C PRO A 62 4.21 -12.78 -1.17
N ASP A 63 5.05 -13.83 -1.17
CA ASP A 63 4.77 -15.07 -1.89
C ASP A 63 3.50 -15.77 -1.35
N GLU A 64 3.34 -15.86 -0.02
CA GLU A 64 2.16 -16.47 0.60
C GLU A 64 0.90 -15.64 0.39
N ALA A 65 0.99 -14.31 0.47
CA ALA A 65 -0.13 -13.43 0.16
C ALA A 65 -0.62 -13.59 -1.29
N ALA A 66 0.31 -13.71 -2.24
CA ALA A 66 -0.03 -13.96 -3.64
C ALA A 66 -0.73 -15.32 -3.80
N ARG A 67 -0.24 -16.38 -3.13
CA ARG A 67 -0.88 -17.71 -3.13
C ARG A 67 -2.30 -17.67 -2.55
N LEU A 68 -2.48 -17.02 -1.40
CA LEU A 68 -3.78 -16.90 -0.73
C LEU A 68 -4.80 -16.14 -1.59
N ALA A 69 -4.40 -15.01 -2.17
CA ALA A 69 -5.27 -14.21 -3.03
C ALA A 69 -5.60 -14.94 -4.35
N ALA A 70 -4.61 -15.60 -4.97
CA ALA A 70 -4.84 -16.43 -6.16
C ALA A 70 -5.81 -17.58 -5.89
N ARG A 71 -5.63 -18.27 -4.75
CA ARG A 71 -6.52 -19.33 -4.29
C ARG A 71 -7.94 -18.82 -4.09
N TYR A 72 -8.09 -17.66 -3.46
CA TYR A 72 -9.38 -17.02 -3.29
C TYR A 72 -10.10 -16.78 -4.61
N LEU A 73 -9.38 -16.28 -5.63
CA LEU A 73 -9.93 -16.03 -6.97
C LEU A 73 -10.36 -17.31 -7.70
N GLN A 74 -9.82 -18.45 -7.32
CA GLN A 74 -10.18 -19.77 -7.87
C GLN A 74 -11.39 -20.40 -7.15
N LEU A 75 -11.88 -19.82 -6.06
CA LEU A 75 -13.05 -20.34 -5.36
C LEU A 75 -14.31 -20.21 -6.23
N PRO A 76 -15.26 -21.15 -6.11
CA PRO A 76 -16.55 -21.01 -6.76
C PRO A 76 -17.33 -19.85 -6.13
N ARG A 77 -18.11 -19.13 -6.96
CA ARG A 77 -19.08 -18.11 -6.51
C ARG A 77 -18.46 -16.95 -5.70
N VAL A 78 -17.27 -16.51 -6.07
CA VAL A 78 -16.68 -15.28 -5.53
C VAL A 78 -17.59 -14.09 -5.86
N LEU A 79 -17.93 -13.28 -4.86
CA LEU A 79 -18.72 -12.06 -5.07
C LEU A 79 -17.91 -11.00 -5.84
N PRO A 80 -18.53 -10.19 -6.71
CA PRO A 80 -17.81 -9.17 -7.48
C PRO A 80 -16.97 -8.22 -6.62
N GLU A 81 -17.48 -7.82 -5.46
CA GLU A 81 -16.78 -6.92 -4.54
C GLU A 81 -15.57 -7.61 -3.89
N GLU A 82 -15.71 -8.88 -3.50
CA GLU A 82 -14.63 -9.66 -2.90
C GLU A 82 -13.52 -9.98 -3.92
N ARG A 83 -13.90 -10.21 -5.18
CA ARG A 83 -12.96 -10.39 -6.30
C ARG A 83 -12.04 -9.18 -6.44
N ILE A 84 -12.59 -7.95 -6.46
CA ILE A 84 -11.79 -6.72 -6.57
C ILE A 84 -10.76 -6.63 -5.45
N VAL A 85 -11.14 -6.99 -4.23
CA VAL A 85 -10.23 -7.01 -3.07
C VAL A 85 -9.13 -8.06 -3.27
N ALA A 86 -9.49 -9.29 -3.66
CA ALA A 86 -8.53 -10.37 -3.89
C ALA A 86 -7.55 -10.04 -5.03
N GLU A 87 -8.03 -9.50 -6.16
CA GLU A 87 -7.18 -9.06 -7.27
C GLU A 87 -6.22 -7.96 -6.82
N SER A 88 -6.69 -6.99 -6.03
CA SER A 88 -5.85 -5.93 -5.48
C SER A 88 -4.75 -6.48 -4.56
N LEU A 89 -5.11 -7.42 -3.66
CA LEU A 89 -4.14 -8.10 -2.78
C LEU A 89 -3.12 -8.90 -3.57
N TYR A 90 -3.57 -9.65 -4.59
CA TYR A 90 -2.71 -10.41 -5.48
C TYR A 90 -1.70 -9.50 -6.19
N LEU A 91 -2.15 -8.42 -6.81
CA LEU A 91 -1.28 -7.48 -7.51
C LEU A 91 -0.33 -6.75 -6.56
N MET A 92 -0.77 -6.38 -5.36
CA MET A 92 0.10 -5.80 -4.33
C MET A 92 1.19 -6.78 -3.88
N ALA A 93 0.85 -8.06 -3.73
CA ALA A 93 1.81 -9.11 -3.40
C ALA A 93 2.86 -9.26 -4.51
N LEU A 94 2.43 -9.34 -5.77
CA LEU A 94 3.33 -9.38 -6.91
C LEU A 94 4.22 -8.12 -6.99
N ALA A 95 3.67 -6.93 -6.73
CA ALA A 95 4.42 -5.67 -6.73
C ALA A 95 5.52 -5.63 -5.66
N ARG A 96 5.36 -6.41 -4.58
CA ARG A 96 6.39 -6.61 -3.53
C ARG A 96 7.37 -7.75 -3.85
N GLY A 97 7.33 -8.30 -5.07
CA GLY A 97 8.18 -9.40 -5.50
C GLY A 97 7.64 -10.79 -5.13
N GLY A 98 6.38 -10.86 -4.70
CA GLY A 98 5.68 -12.12 -4.44
C GLY A 98 5.44 -12.94 -5.71
N SER A 99 5.24 -14.25 -5.54
CA SER A 99 4.84 -15.20 -6.60
C SER A 99 3.81 -16.19 -6.06
N ALA A 100 2.70 -16.34 -6.79
CA ALA A 100 1.69 -17.36 -6.49
C ALA A 100 2.08 -18.75 -6.98
N VAL A 101 2.97 -18.85 -7.97
CA VAL A 101 3.63 -20.11 -8.29
C VAL A 101 4.73 -20.26 -7.26
N GLY A 102 4.60 -21.23 -6.36
CA GLY A 102 5.66 -21.56 -5.41
C GLY A 102 6.98 -21.68 -6.17
N LYS A 103 8.08 -21.14 -5.61
CA LYS A 103 9.42 -21.38 -6.14
C LYS A 103 9.74 -22.86 -5.93
N GLY A 104 9.14 -23.72 -6.74
CA GLY A 104 9.45 -25.14 -6.77
C GLY A 104 10.93 -25.29 -7.07
N ALA A 105 11.67 -25.70 -6.05
CA ALA A 105 12.76 -26.65 -6.17
C ALA A 105 13.56 -26.59 -7.48
N ALA A 106 14.40 -25.57 -7.65
CA ALA A 106 15.62 -25.74 -8.47
C ALA A 106 16.72 -26.52 -7.71
N GLY A 107 16.48 -26.85 -6.43
CA GLY A 107 17.31 -27.75 -5.63
C GLY A 107 16.43 -28.81 -4.97
N GLY A 108 16.58 -30.06 -5.40
CA GLY A 108 15.84 -31.19 -4.83
C GLY A 108 16.20 -31.40 -3.36
N GLY A 109 15.17 -31.40 -2.52
CA GLY A 109 15.20 -31.84 -1.14
C GLY A 109 13.80 -32.29 -0.78
N ASP A 110 13.63 -33.59 -0.55
CA ASP A 110 12.38 -34.32 -0.29
C ASP A 110 11.72 -33.96 1.07
N ASP A 111 11.64 -32.68 1.44
CA ASP A 111 10.90 -32.21 2.63
C ASP A 111 9.56 -31.57 2.22
N ASP A 112 8.86 -32.22 1.28
CA ASP A 112 7.59 -31.81 0.68
C ASP A 112 6.39 -32.27 1.54
N GLU A 113 6.42 -31.99 2.85
CA GLU A 113 5.34 -32.33 3.78
C GLU A 113 4.86 -31.11 4.57
N ARG A 114 4.34 -30.08 3.89
CA ARG A 114 3.38 -29.14 4.50
C ARG A 114 2.61 -28.23 3.54
N GLU A 115 2.31 -28.66 2.32
CA GLU A 115 1.02 -28.22 1.78
C GLU A 115 -0.04 -29.11 2.45
N PRO A 116 -0.78 -28.62 3.47
CA PRO A 116 -1.90 -29.39 3.98
C PRO A 116 -2.79 -29.69 2.77
N ALA A 117 -2.98 -30.97 2.49
CA ALA A 117 -3.98 -31.45 1.55
C ALA A 117 -5.34 -31.07 2.15
N LEU A 118 -5.73 -29.81 1.92
CA LEU A 118 -6.91 -29.18 2.47
C LEU A 118 -8.09 -29.93 1.87
N ARG A 119 -8.74 -30.75 2.69
CA ARG A 119 -9.96 -31.45 2.29
C ARG A 119 -11.10 -30.47 2.44
N PHE A 120 -11.51 -29.93 1.32
CA PHE A 120 -12.49 -28.86 1.20
C PHE A 120 -13.89 -29.35 1.61
N SER A 121 -14.45 -28.78 2.67
CA SER A 121 -15.86 -28.94 3.02
C SER A 121 -16.57 -27.59 2.95
N ASP A 122 -17.68 -27.55 2.21
CA ASP A 122 -18.61 -26.43 2.25
C ASP A 122 -19.36 -26.45 3.60
N CYS A 123 -19.02 -25.57 4.53
CA CYS A 123 -19.78 -25.47 5.79
C CYS A 123 -21.16 -24.83 5.63
N ASP A 124 -21.37 -24.07 4.54
CA ASP A 124 -22.57 -23.24 4.34
C ASP A 124 -23.54 -23.79 3.27
N ALA A 125 -23.24 -24.92 2.62
CA ALA A 125 -24.06 -25.40 1.48
C ALA A 125 -24.86 -26.68 1.80
N PRO A 126 -26.20 -26.60 1.95
CA PRO A 126 -27.05 -27.77 1.81
C PRO A 126 -27.15 -28.14 0.31
N GLY A 127 -26.34 -29.09 -0.14
CA GLY A 127 -26.62 -29.90 -1.34
C GLY A 127 -26.34 -29.29 -2.72
N ALA A 128 -25.27 -28.51 -2.90
CA ALA A 128 -24.94 -27.96 -4.22
C ALA A 128 -23.83 -28.76 -4.92
N GLY A 129 -24.21 -29.62 -5.88
CA GLY A 129 -23.31 -30.06 -6.93
C GLY A 129 -22.92 -28.87 -7.81
N ALA A 130 -21.84 -28.19 -7.47
CA ALA A 130 -21.34 -27.06 -8.24
C ALA A 130 -20.49 -27.57 -9.40
N THR A 131 -20.98 -27.38 -10.63
CA THR A 131 -20.16 -27.49 -11.83
C THR A 131 -19.07 -26.41 -11.77
N VAL A 132 -17.81 -26.84 -11.74
CA VAL A 132 -16.63 -25.98 -11.77
C VAL A 132 -16.60 -25.23 -13.11
N ALA A 133 -17.20 -24.05 -13.13
CA ALA A 133 -17.02 -23.12 -14.24
C ALA A 133 -15.53 -22.75 -14.29
N GLY A 134 -14.93 -22.80 -15.49
CA GLY A 134 -13.50 -22.68 -15.69
C GLY A 134 -12.90 -21.48 -14.94
N ALA A 135 -11.81 -21.73 -14.21
CA ALA A 135 -11.09 -20.69 -13.50
C ALA A 135 -10.69 -19.58 -14.47
N GLU A 136 -11.15 -18.35 -14.20
CA GLU A 136 -10.69 -17.19 -14.95
C GLU A 136 -9.18 -17.02 -14.77
N PRO A 137 -8.47 -16.56 -15.81
CA PRO A 137 -7.03 -16.31 -15.70
C PRO A 137 -6.77 -15.26 -14.61
N LEU A 138 -5.72 -15.47 -13.81
CA LEU A 138 -5.30 -14.53 -12.78
C LEU A 138 -4.87 -13.20 -13.43
N PRO A 139 -5.14 -12.05 -12.77
CA PRO A 139 -4.74 -10.76 -13.31
C PRO A 139 -3.21 -10.66 -13.35
N GLU A 140 -2.65 -10.29 -14.50
CA GLU A 140 -1.20 -10.08 -14.62
C GLU A 140 -0.84 -8.63 -14.29
N LEU A 141 0.29 -8.41 -13.62
CA LEU A 141 0.85 -7.05 -13.54
C LEU A 141 1.20 -6.58 -14.96
N PRO A 142 0.91 -5.31 -15.32
CA PRO A 142 1.43 -4.75 -16.55
C PRO A 142 2.95 -4.91 -16.52
N ILE A 143 3.50 -5.61 -17.52
CA ILE A 143 4.93 -5.94 -17.64
C ILE A 143 5.69 -4.67 -18.03
N THR A 144 5.67 -3.66 -17.18
CA THR A 144 6.71 -2.65 -17.18
C THR A 144 7.75 -3.16 -16.22
N PRO A 145 8.95 -3.55 -16.68
CA PRO A 145 9.95 -4.13 -15.80
C PRO A 145 10.19 -3.16 -14.65
N ALA A 146 10.11 -3.62 -13.40
CA ALA A 146 10.40 -2.81 -12.22
C ALA A 146 11.73 -2.02 -12.34
N PRO A 147 12.81 -2.55 -12.96
CA PRO A 147 14.03 -1.79 -13.24
C PRO A 147 13.82 -0.54 -14.11
N VAL A 148 12.87 -0.57 -15.05
CA VAL A 148 12.53 0.58 -15.92
C VAL A 148 11.84 1.66 -15.11
N LEU A 149 10.83 1.29 -14.31
CA LEU A 149 10.12 2.23 -13.43
C LEU A 149 11.06 2.85 -12.39
N ILE A 150 11.93 2.05 -11.77
CA ILE A 150 12.94 2.54 -10.81
C ILE A 150 13.92 3.50 -11.49
N ARG A 151 14.36 3.18 -12.73
CA ARG A 151 15.24 4.06 -13.49
C ARG A 151 14.56 5.37 -13.85
N GLN A 152 13.30 5.32 -14.28
CA GLN A 152 12.50 6.51 -14.58
C GLN A 152 12.33 7.39 -13.33
N ALA A 153 11.88 6.81 -12.20
CA ALA A 153 11.71 7.54 -10.95
C ALA A 153 13.02 8.18 -10.45
N ARG A 154 14.16 7.49 -10.61
CA ARG A 154 15.48 8.05 -10.30
C ARG A 154 15.84 9.20 -11.23
N GLY A 155 15.52 9.10 -12.52
CA GLY A 155 15.70 10.17 -13.51
C GLY A 155 14.90 11.41 -13.15
N GLU A 156 13.61 11.25 -12.87
CA GLU A 156 12.70 12.33 -12.46
C GLU A 156 13.16 13.01 -11.17
N ARG A 157 13.55 12.23 -10.15
CA ARG A 157 14.11 12.78 -8.90
C ARG A 157 15.36 13.61 -9.15
N ASN A 158 16.27 13.13 -10.01
CA ASN A 158 17.50 13.86 -10.30
C ASN A 158 17.22 15.14 -11.10
N ALA A 159 16.27 15.12 -12.03
CA ALA A 159 15.83 16.30 -12.78
C ALA A 159 15.18 17.35 -11.86
N LEU A 160 14.30 16.93 -10.96
CA LEU A 160 13.70 17.81 -9.95
C LEU A 160 14.77 18.42 -9.04
N ARG A 161 15.76 17.64 -8.61
CA ARG A 161 16.85 18.15 -7.77
C ARG A 161 17.72 19.18 -8.50
N ALA A 162 17.99 18.97 -9.79
CA ALA A 162 18.70 19.96 -10.60
C ALA A 162 17.88 21.25 -10.72
N ARG A 163 16.56 21.13 -10.96
CA ARG A 163 15.67 22.28 -11.08
C ARG A 163 15.57 23.09 -9.77
N VAL A 164 15.54 22.42 -8.62
CA VAL A 164 15.58 23.08 -7.31
C VAL A 164 16.88 23.88 -7.16
N GLY A 165 18.03 23.29 -7.51
CA GLY A 165 19.32 23.99 -7.44
C GLY A 165 19.42 25.19 -8.40
N GLU A 166 18.84 25.10 -9.60
CA GLU A 166 18.74 26.24 -10.53
C GLU A 166 17.92 27.38 -9.92
N LEU A 167 16.75 27.08 -9.35
CA LEU A 167 15.86 28.06 -8.74
C LEU A 167 16.48 28.69 -7.48
N GLU A 168 17.19 27.91 -6.67
CA GLU A 168 17.94 28.42 -5.52
C GLU A 168 19.02 29.41 -5.97
N GLY A 169 19.76 29.10 -7.04
CA GLY A 169 20.74 30.03 -7.64
C GLY A 169 20.11 31.32 -8.18
N GLU A 170 18.98 31.22 -8.89
CA GLU A 170 18.24 32.40 -9.36
C GLU A 170 17.77 33.29 -8.20
N ILE A 171 17.36 32.70 -7.07
CA ILE A 171 16.98 33.44 -5.87
C ILE A 171 18.18 34.19 -5.28
N ASP A 172 19.33 33.54 -5.16
CA ASP A 172 20.55 34.16 -4.63
C ASP A 172 21.01 35.34 -5.50
N ASP A 173 20.97 35.18 -6.83
CA ASP A 173 21.30 36.25 -7.78
C ASP A 173 20.34 37.44 -7.67
N LEU A 174 19.03 37.18 -7.59
CA LEU A 174 18.01 38.22 -7.40
C LEU A 174 18.16 38.95 -6.06
N GLN A 175 18.52 38.23 -4.98
CA GLN A 175 18.78 38.83 -3.68
C GLN A 175 20.00 39.75 -3.73
N ALA A 176 21.09 39.32 -4.38
CA ALA A 176 22.28 40.14 -4.56
C ALA A 176 21.99 41.43 -5.34
N GLU A 177 21.19 41.35 -6.41
CA GLU A 177 20.81 42.54 -7.19
C GLU A 177 19.89 43.48 -6.38
N LEU A 178 18.94 42.94 -5.60
CA LEU A 178 18.12 43.75 -4.69
C LEU A 178 18.98 44.50 -3.67
N ASP A 179 19.97 43.83 -3.08
CA ASP A 179 20.86 44.45 -2.10
C ASP A 179 21.78 45.50 -2.72
N ARG A 180 22.22 45.27 -3.97
CA ARG A 180 22.93 46.27 -4.77
C ARG A 180 22.08 47.51 -5.03
N ILE A 181 20.84 47.35 -5.50
CA ILE A 181 19.91 48.46 -5.74
C ILE A 181 19.65 49.23 -4.43
N ARG A 182 19.41 48.52 -3.32
CA ARG A 182 19.24 49.13 -1.99
C ARG A 182 20.46 49.95 -1.59
N SER A 183 21.67 49.47 -1.86
CA SER A 183 22.91 50.19 -1.57
C SER A 183 23.01 51.50 -2.38
N ILE A 184 22.71 51.45 -3.68
CA ILE A 184 22.70 52.63 -4.56
C ILE A 184 21.69 53.67 -4.06
N LEU A 185 20.47 53.23 -3.73
CA LEU A 185 19.42 54.12 -3.22
C LEU A 185 19.82 54.78 -1.90
N ARG A 186 20.49 54.07 -0.99
CA ARG A 186 21.00 54.66 0.27
C ARG A 186 22.08 55.72 0.03
N GLN A 187 22.92 55.56 -1.00
CA GLN A 187 23.98 56.53 -1.32
C GLN A 187 23.46 57.75 -2.09
N GLY A 188 22.40 57.58 -2.89
CA GLY A 188 21.82 58.63 -3.74
C GLY A 188 20.81 59.54 -3.05
N VAL A 189 20.36 59.22 -1.84
CA VAL A 189 19.50 60.09 -1.03
C VAL A 189 20.39 60.92 -0.10
N PRO A 190 20.61 62.23 -0.39
CA PRO A 190 21.35 63.08 0.53
C PRO A 190 20.59 63.19 1.86
N ASP A 191 21.32 63.07 2.97
CA ASP A 191 20.87 63.20 4.38
C ASP A 191 20.29 64.60 4.73
N THR A 192 19.87 65.39 3.74
CA THR A 192 19.58 66.81 3.88
C THR A 192 18.13 67.13 4.25
N VAL A 193 17.30 66.15 4.63
CA VAL A 193 15.99 66.44 5.22
C VAL A 193 16.05 66.16 6.71
N PRO A 194 16.32 67.17 7.56
CA PRO A 194 16.26 67.02 9.00
C PRO A 194 14.86 66.53 9.40
N PRO A 195 14.74 65.61 10.38
CA PRO A 195 13.47 65.00 10.79
C PRO A 195 12.46 65.96 11.45
N ASP A 196 12.71 67.27 11.46
CA ASP A 196 12.02 68.27 12.29
C ASP A 196 11.04 69.19 11.56
N THR A 197 10.67 68.91 10.30
CA THR A 197 9.68 69.72 9.57
C THR A 197 8.61 68.89 8.87
N LEU A 198 8.05 67.88 9.55
CA LEU A 198 6.73 67.36 9.18
C LEU A 198 5.68 68.04 10.08
N PRO A 199 4.82 68.93 9.54
CA PRO A 199 3.70 69.44 10.32
C PRO A 199 2.81 68.28 10.74
N PRO A 200 2.26 68.29 11.96
CA PRO A 200 1.24 67.33 12.38
C PRO A 200 -0.05 67.64 11.63
N ASP A 201 -0.18 67.18 10.39
CA ASP A 201 -1.41 67.38 9.63
C ASP A 201 -1.88 66.09 8.94
N THR A 202 -2.87 65.50 9.60
CA THR A 202 -4.20 65.23 9.03
C THR A 202 -4.24 64.50 7.69
N LEU A 203 -4.12 63.16 7.74
CA LEU A 203 -4.74 62.31 6.72
C LEU A 203 -5.97 61.62 7.31
N ASP A 204 -7.05 62.37 7.31
CA ASP A 204 -8.43 61.88 7.45
C ASP A 204 -8.82 61.28 6.08
N LEU A 205 -8.54 59.99 5.89
CA LEU A 205 -8.94 59.27 4.68
C LEU A 205 -10.31 58.60 4.90
N PRO A 206 -11.33 58.91 4.09
CA PRO A 206 -12.62 58.25 4.20
C PRO A 206 -12.50 56.80 3.70
N LEU A 207 -12.77 55.86 4.59
CA LEU A 207 -13.02 54.46 4.27
C LEU A 207 -14.16 54.37 3.25
N ARG A 208 -13.91 53.72 2.12
CA ARG A 208 -14.92 53.19 1.21
C ARG A 208 -14.71 51.71 1.00
#